data_AF-A0A257Y956-F1
#
_entry.id   AF-A0A257Y956-F1
#
_cell.length_a   1.000
_cell.length_b   1.000
_cell.length_c   1.000
_cell.angle_alpha   90.00
_cell.angle_beta   90.00
_cell.angle_gamma   90.00
#
_symmetry.space_group_name_H-M   'P 1'
#
loop_
_entity.id
_entity.type
_entity.pdbx_description
1 polymer ?
#
loop_
_entity_poly.entity_id
_entity_poly.type
_entity_poly.pdbx_seq_one_letter_code
_entity_poly.pdbx_strand_id
1 'polypeptide(L)'
;MQTFQDSIVLAAAGDNLWAGEVDPAYRGFGSQFGGWTGAALLKAIMIEPAAKGGPLSQSVLFIESINEGPIEISTRLIRSGARLQFWRSEIHQGGKVCAHAQIVMGVRRETTSFTDAVMPDAVPPETEGLGEWTPPAGFGAQYRSRWITPMPRAEGLDRTKAASSLVWQQDRAGRALDVLQLAAMADLAPPRVIWKREAISGSSTVSMTTHFHATLAEIAAVGSRFILSEVHCRRCEGGYFDHELKLWSPDGALLATSEQVAAYRD
;
A
#
# COMPACT_ATOMS: atom_id res chain seq x y z
N MET A 1 12.04 15.35 10.88
CA MET A 1 12.46 14.34 9.89
C MET A 1 11.33 14.21 8.89
N GLN A 2 11.61 14.28 7.59
CA GLN A 2 10.56 14.22 6.56
C GLN A 2 9.96 12.80 6.51
N THR A 3 8.65 12.71 6.40
CA THR A 3 7.88 11.46 6.30
C THR A 3 7.42 11.22 4.85
N PHE A 4 6.84 10.06 4.53
CA PHE A 4 6.28 9.83 3.21
C PHE A 4 5.04 10.70 2.96
N GLN A 5 4.28 11.00 4.01
CA GLN A 5 3.19 11.96 3.94
C GLN A 5 3.65 13.31 3.39
N ASP A 6 4.84 13.77 3.75
CA ASP A 6 5.36 15.06 3.30
C ASP A 6 5.73 15.07 1.81
N SER A 7 5.94 13.91 1.16
CA SER A 7 6.24 13.87 -0.28
C SER A 7 5.00 13.98 -1.17
N ILE A 8 3.80 13.72 -0.65
CA ILE A 8 2.55 13.87 -1.43
C ILE A 8 2.02 15.29 -1.26
N VAL A 9 2.42 16.24 -2.09
CA VAL A 9 1.99 17.64 -1.92
C VAL A 9 0.59 17.86 -2.49
N LEU A 10 -0.33 18.35 -1.65
CA LEU A 10 -1.70 18.71 -2.03
C LEU A 10 -1.98 20.16 -1.57
N ALA A 11 -2.54 20.97 -2.45
CA ALA A 11 -2.94 22.35 -2.19
C ALA A 11 -4.46 22.49 -2.32
N ALA A 12 -5.07 23.36 -1.52
CA ALA A 12 -6.51 23.64 -1.62
C ALA A 12 -6.82 24.25 -3.00
N ALA A 13 -7.80 23.68 -3.70
CA ALA A 13 -8.28 24.13 -5.00
C ALA A 13 -9.78 24.49 -4.99
N GLY A 14 -10.43 24.36 -3.84
CA GLY A 14 -11.83 24.65 -3.60
C GLY A 14 -12.35 23.90 -2.38
N ASP A 15 -13.63 24.05 -2.08
CA ASP A 15 -14.26 23.30 -0.99
C ASP A 15 -14.23 21.79 -1.29
N ASN A 16 -13.59 21.02 -0.41
CA ASN A 16 -13.44 19.57 -0.56
C ASN A 16 -12.73 19.18 -1.89
N LEU A 17 -11.82 20.04 -2.38
CA LEU A 17 -11.08 19.84 -3.61
C LEU A 17 -9.60 20.21 -3.42
N TRP A 18 -8.72 19.29 -3.81
CA TRP A 18 -7.29 19.40 -3.63
C TRP A 18 -6.57 19.23 -4.97
N ALA A 19 -5.70 20.17 -5.32
CA ALA A 19 -4.80 20.05 -6.46
C ALA A 19 -3.47 19.44 -6.02
N GLY A 20 -2.90 18.58 -6.85
CA GLY A 20 -1.58 18.01 -6.64
C GLY A 20 -0.91 17.66 -7.96
N GLU A 21 0.29 17.09 -7.86
CA GLU A 21 0.99 16.54 -9.01
C GLU A 21 1.39 15.10 -8.74
N VAL A 22 1.38 14.29 -9.79
CA VAL A 22 1.94 12.95 -9.74
C VAL A 22 3.42 13.02 -9.42
N ASP A 23 3.86 12.26 -8.43
CA ASP A 23 5.28 12.10 -8.15
C ASP A 23 5.93 11.16 -9.18
N PRO A 24 6.84 11.66 -10.05
CA PRO A 24 7.49 10.84 -11.06
C PRO A 24 8.36 9.73 -10.45
N ALA A 25 8.84 9.90 -9.21
CA ALA A 25 9.61 8.87 -8.50
C ALA A 25 8.75 7.65 -8.15
N TYR A 26 7.42 7.75 -8.19
CA TYR A 26 6.48 6.67 -7.91
C TYR A 26 5.73 6.16 -9.16
N ARG A 27 6.25 6.43 -10.35
CA ARG A 27 5.72 5.85 -11.58
C ARG A 27 5.88 4.32 -11.58
N GLY A 28 4.79 3.64 -11.93
CA GLY A 28 4.73 2.19 -12.16
C GLY A 28 4.80 1.84 -13.64
N PHE A 29 4.36 0.62 -13.97
CA PHE A 29 4.30 0.13 -15.34
C PHE A 29 3.08 0.73 -16.05
N GLY A 30 3.29 1.76 -16.88
CA GLY A 30 2.25 2.40 -17.69
C GLY A 30 1.32 3.37 -16.93
N SER A 31 1.30 3.35 -15.60
CA SER A 31 0.50 4.26 -14.78
C SER A 31 1.20 4.60 -13.45
N GLN A 32 0.60 5.47 -12.65
CA GLN A 32 1.07 5.77 -11.31
C GLN A 32 0.93 4.53 -10.42
N PHE A 33 1.91 4.29 -9.56
CA PHE A 33 1.86 3.19 -8.61
C PHE A 33 0.56 3.24 -7.78
N GLY A 34 -0.13 2.09 -7.67
CA GLY A 34 -1.41 1.99 -6.98
C GLY A 34 -1.29 2.38 -5.51
N GLY A 35 -0.23 1.96 -4.84
CA GLY A 35 0.05 2.34 -3.45
C GLY A 35 0.23 3.84 -3.24
N TRP A 36 0.89 4.54 -4.16
CA TRP A 36 0.98 6.01 -4.10
C TRP A 36 -0.38 6.66 -4.32
N THR A 37 -1.16 6.15 -5.28
CA THR A 37 -2.52 6.62 -5.57
C THR A 37 -3.45 6.45 -4.36
N GLY A 38 -3.41 5.28 -3.72
CA GLY A 38 -4.14 5.02 -2.47
C GLY A 38 -3.72 5.96 -1.35
N ALA A 39 -2.41 6.17 -1.16
CA ALA A 39 -1.89 7.11 -0.18
C ALA A 39 -2.34 8.56 -0.45
N ALA A 40 -2.37 9.01 -1.71
CA ALA A 40 -2.81 10.37 -2.06
C ALA A 40 -4.31 10.58 -1.78
N LEU A 41 -5.15 9.60 -2.13
CA LEU A 41 -6.58 9.59 -1.79
C LEU A 41 -6.80 9.67 -0.27
N LEU A 42 -6.04 8.89 0.50
CA LEU A 42 -6.11 8.90 1.96
C LEU A 42 -5.62 10.24 2.54
N LYS A 43 -4.53 10.80 1.99
CA LYS A 43 -3.98 12.08 2.41
C LYS A 43 -5.01 13.20 2.29
N ALA A 44 -5.72 13.27 1.17
CA ALA A 44 -6.74 14.30 0.93
C ALA A 44 -7.80 14.31 2.05
N ILE A 45 -8.23 13.13 2.53
CA ILE A 45 -9.14 13.03 3.68
C ILE A 45 -8.46 13.45 4.98
N MET A 46 -7.22 13.01 5.22
CA MET A 46 -6.50 13.32 6.47
C MET A 46 -6.25 14.81 6.68
N ILE A 47 -6.15 15.59 5.60
CA ILE A 47 -5.93 17.04 5.66
C ILE A 47 -7.23 17.86 5.62
N GLU A 48 -8.40 17.22 5.52
CA GLU A 48 -9.68 17.92 5.62
C GLU A 48 -9.83 18.57 7.00
N PRO A 49 -10.28 19.84 7.09
CA PRO A 49 -10.49 20.50 8.38
C PRO A 49 -11.49 19.76 9.28
N ALA A 50 -12.44 19.05 8.68
CA ALA A 50 -13.44 18.27 9.41
C ALA A 50 -12.95 16.87 9.81
N ALA A 51 -11.77 16.42 9.39
CA ALA A 51 -11.24 15.09 9.68
C ALA A 51 -10.97 14.91 11.19
N LYS A 52 -11.32 13.73 11.71
CA LYS A 52 -11.14 13.37 13.13
C LYS A 52 -10.61 11.96 13.26
N GLY A 53 -9.67 11.77 14.17
CA GLY A 53 -9.04 10.47 14.43
C GLY A 53 -8.06 10.07 13.33
N GLY A 54 -7.75 8.77 13.26
CA GLY A 54 -6.84 8.20 12.27
C GLY A 54 -7.53 7.19 11.34
N PRO A 55 -6.88 6.77 10.26
CA PRO A 55 -7.43 5.76 9.34
C PRO A 55 -7.68 4.43 10.06
N LEU A 56 -8.84 3.82 9.78
CA LEU A 56 -9.17 2.45 10.18
C LEU A 56 -9.20 1.51 8.97
N SER A 57 -9.79 1.97 7.87
CA SER A 57 -9.85 1.21 6.63
C SER A 57 -9.92 2.12 5.41
N GLN A 58 -9.38 1.63 4.29
CA GLN A 58 -9.47 2.25 2.99
C GLN A 58 -9.76 1.17 1.94
N SER A 59 -10.79 1.35 1.14
CA SER A 59 -11.08 0.52 -0.05
C SER A 59 -10.97 1.36 -1.30
N VAL A 60 -10.06 1.01 -2.20
CA VAL A 60 -9.78 1.73 -3.46
C VAL A 60 -10.23 0.90 -4.65
N LEU A 61 -10.89 1.56 -5.61
CA LEU A 61 -11.13 1.07 -6.96
C LEU A 61 -10.23 1.84 -7.92
N PHE A 62 -9.46 1.11 -8.73
CA PHE A 62 -8.59 1.69 -9.76
C PHE A 62 -9.30 1.57 -11.11
N ILE A 63 -9.65 2.71 -11.69
CA ILE A 63 -10.62 2.81 -12.80
C ILE A 63 -9.90 3.13 -14.11
N GLU A 64 -9.01 4.12 -14.10
CA GLU A 64 -8.26 4.57 -15.27
C GLU A 64 -6.79 4.80 -14.93
N SER A 65 -5.94 4.80 -15.96
CA SER A 65 -4.53 5.12 -15.79
C SER A 65 -4.34 6.59 -15.43
N ILE A 66 -3.52 6.83 -14.40
CA ILE A 66 -2.98 8.15 -14.08
C ILE A 66 -1.61 8.28 -14.77
N ASN A 67 -1.44 9.32 -15.57
CA ASN A 67 -0.21 9.71 -16.28
C ASN A 67 0.53 10.80 -15.51
N GLU A 68 1.70 11.22 -16.00
CA GLU A 68 2.41 12.37 -15.44
C GLU A 68 1.61 13.66 -15.54
N GLY A 69 1.90 14.60 -14.65
CA GLY A 69 1.28 15.92 -14.60
C GLY A 69 0.26 16.09 -13.47
N PRO A 70 -0.59 17.12 -13.58
CA PRO A 70 -1.48 17.52 -12.50
C PRO A 70 -2.60 16.49 -12.26
N ILE A 71 -3.05 16.46 -11.02
CA ILE A 71 -4.19 15.69 -10.54
C ILE A 71 -5.08 16.57 -9.66
N GLU A 72 -6.35 16.23 -9.60
CA GLU A 72 -7.29 16.81 -8.62
C GLU A 72 -7.85 15.68 -7.77
N ILE A 73 -8.00 15.91 -6.47
CA ILE A 73 -8.63 14.97 -5.55
C ILE A 73 -9.83 15.65 -4.91
N SER A 74 -11.03 15.16 -5.21
CA SER A 74 -12.24 15.58 -4.51
C SER A 74 -12.48 14.70 -3.30
N THR A 75 -13.04 15.28 -2.25
CA THR A 75 -13.37 14.58 -1.00
C THR A 75 -14.85 14.77 -0.68
N ARG A 76 -15.42 13.87 0.12
CA ARG A 76 -16.79 14.00 0.61
C ARG A 76 -16.94 13.31 1.95
N LEU A 77 -17.34 14.07 2.96
CA LEU A 77 -17.82 13.53 4.22
C LEU A 77 -19.22 12.95 4.03
N ILE A 78 -19.38 11.63 4.17
CA ILE A 78 -20.67 10.94 4.07
C ILE A 78 -21.42 11.07 5.40
N ARG A 79 -20.73 10.82 6.52
CA ARG A 79 -21.30 10.87 7.87
C ARG A 79 -20.20 11.15 8.88
N SER A 80 -20.48 12.06 9.82
CA SER A 80 -19.66 12.27 11.02
C SER A 80 -20.44 11.87 12.26
N GLY A 81 -19.95 10.87 12.98
CA GLY A 81 -20.38 10.54 14.34
C GLY A 81 -19.42 11.07 15.40
N ALA A 82 -19.64 10.68 16.65
CA ALA A 82 -18.76 11.06 17.76
C ALA A 82 -17.37 10.42 17.69
N ARG A 83 -17.26 9.21 17.11
CA ARG A 83 -16.01 8.43 17.06
C ARG A 83 -15.59 8.00 15.66
N LEU A 84 -16.53 7.96 14.72
CA LEU A 84 -16.30 7.47 13.36
C LEU A 84 -16.67 8.54 12.35
N GLN A 85 -15.89 8.62 11.28
CA GLN A 85 -16.26 9.34 10.08
C GLN A 85 -16.15 8.43 8.87
N PHE A 86 -17.09 8.59 7.95
CA PHE A 86 -17.15 7.84 6.70
C PHE A 86 -16.94 8.84 5.58
N TRP A 87 -15.93 8.58 4.77
CA TRP A 87 -15.43 9.48 3.75
C TRP A 87 -15.35 8.80 2.40
N ARG A 88 -15.36 9.62 1.37
CA ARG A 88 -15.09 9.25 -0.01
C ARG A 88 -14.07 10.21 -0.58
N SER A 89 -13.15 9.73 -1.39
CA SER A 89 -12.25 10.56 -2.18
C SER A 89 -12.12 10.03 -3.60
N GLU A 90 -11.96 10.91 -4.58
CA GLU A 90 -11.81 10.56 -5.99
C GLU A 90 -10.65 11.34 -6.57
N ILE A 91 -9.72 10.66 -7.23
CA ILE A 91 -8.62 11.30 -7.95
C ILE A 91 -8.99 11.39 -9.43
N HIS A 92 -8.83 12.57 -9.99
CA HIS A 92 -9.17 12.93 -11.36
C HIS A 92 -7.93 13.37 -12.12
N GLN A 93 -7.86 13.01 -13.40
CA GLN A 93 -6.87 13.55 -14.33
C GLN A 93 -7.48 13.71 -15.72
N GLY A 94 -7.28 14.87 -16.34
CA GLY A 94 -7.83 15.17 -17.67
C GLY A 94 -9.36 15.04 -17.74
N GLY A 95 -10.06 15.41 -16.66
CA GLY A 95 -11.52 15.34 -16.56
C GLY A 95 -12.11 13.94 -16.37
N LYS A 96 -11.28 12.92 -16.10
CA LYS A 96 -11.70 11.54 -15.85
C LYS A 96 -11.44 11.15 -14.40
N VAL A 97 -12.36 10.39 -13.80
CA VAL A 97 -12.12 9.72 -12.52
C VAL A 97 -11.14 8.57 -12.76
N CYS A 98 -9.97 8.62 -12.14
CA CYS A 98 -8.94 7.59 -12.29
C CYS A 98 -8.96 6.56 -11.17
N ALA A 99 -9.24 6.98 -9.94
CA ALA A 99 -9.46 6.07 -8.83
C ALA A 99 -10.43 6.68 -7.81
N HIS A 100 -11.07 5.79 -7.05
CA HIS A 100 -12.06 6.14 -6.04
C HIS A 100 -11.75 5.39 -4.76
N ALA A 101 -11.82 6.05 -3.61
CA ALA A 101 -11.67 5.41 -2.31
C ALA A 101 -12.85 5.68 -1.39
N GLN A 102 -13.21 4.65 -0.61
CA GLN A 102 -14.04 4.75 0.59
C GLN A 102 -13.12 4.60 1.80
N ILE A 103 -13.21 5.55 2.74
CA ILE A 103 -12.30 5.63 3.89
C ILE A 103 -13.11 5.74 5.18
N VAL A 104 -12.72 4.97 6.19
CA VAL A 104 -13.24 5.08 7.54
C VAL A 104 -12.16 5.64 8.44
N MET A 105 -12.44 6.77 9.08
CA MET A 105 -11.60 7.39 10.10
C MET A 105 -12.20 7.14 11.48
N GLY A 106 -11.34 6.98 12.48
CA GLY A 106 -11.75 6.64 13.84
C GLY A 106 -10.89 7.26 14.93
N VAL A 107 -11.54 7.73 15.98
CA VAL A 107 -10.87 8.10 17.24
C VAL A 107 -10.68 6.83 18.07
N ARG A 108 -9.42 6.36 18.16
CA ARG A 108 -9.05 5.21 18.98
C ARG A 108 -9.05 5.57 20.48
N ARG A 109 -9.37 4.59 21.32
CA ARG A 109 -9.39 4.70 22.79
C ARG A 109 -8.78 3.43 23.37
N GLU A 110 -8.26 3.52 24.58
CA GLU A 110 -7.83 2.34 25.31
C GLU A 110 -9.03 1.48 25.70
N THR A 111 -8.98 0.22 25.30
CA THR A 111 -9.98 -0.83 25.56
C THR A 111 -9.28 -2.17 25.65
N THR A 112 -10.04 -3.24 25.88
CA THR A 112 -9.57 -4.61 25.63
C THR A 112 -8.85 -4.69 24.29
N SER A 113 -7.64 -5.25 24.33
CA SER A 113 -6.77 -5.46 23.18
C SER A 113 -6.23 -6.89 23.23
N PHE A 114 -6.09 -7.50 22.06
CA PHE A 114 -5.47 -8.81 21.85
C PHE A 114 -5.06 -8.91 20.37
N THR A 115 -4.18 -9.86 20.06
CA THR A 115 -3.79 -10.17 18.68
C THR A 115 -3.57 -11.67 18.58
N ASP A 116 -4.46 -12.35 17.86
CA ASP A 116 -4.34 -13.79 17.61
C ASP A 116 -3.50 -14.10 16.36
N ALA A 117 -3.33 -13.11 15.49
CA ALA A 117 -2.49 -13.25 14.32
C ALA A 117 -1.03 -13.41 14.77
N VAL A 118 -0.35 -14.43 14.24
CA VAL A 118 1.05 -14.73 14.57
C VAL A 118 1.92 -14.28 13.40
N MET A 119 2.90 -13.42 13.67
CA MET A 119 3.91 -13.08 12.66
C MET A 119 4.69 -14.36 12.29
N PRO A 120 4.87 -14.67 11.00
CA PRO A 120 5.63 -15.84 10.59
C PRO A 120 7.09 -15.73 11.02
N ASP A 121 7.74 -16.88 11.26
CA ASP A 121 9.16 -16.94 11.58
C ASP A 121 9.98 -16.30 10.44
N ALA A 122 10.65 -15.20 10.78
CA ALA A 122 11.42 -14.40 9.84
C ALA A 122 12.83 -14.19 10.38
N VAL A 123 13.84 -14.58 9.60
CA VAL A 123 15.23 -14.20 9.91
C VAL A 123 15.38 -12.69 9.83
N PRO A 124 16.26 -12.05 10.65
CA PRO A 124 16.45 -10.60 10.64
C PRO A 124 16.81 -10.07 9.24
N PRO A 125 16.39 -8.84 8.89
CA PRO A 125 16.69 -8.25 7.58
C PRO A 125 18.18 -8.13 7.29
N GLU A 126 19.03 -8.04 8.32
CA GLU A 126 20.49 -7.94 8.24
C GLU A 126 21.18 -9.28 7.91
N THR A 127 20.44 -10.40 7.92
CA THR A 127 20.98 -11.73 7.60
C THR A 127 21.68 -11.71 6.24
N GLU A 128 22.92 -12.23 6.20
CA GLU A 128 23.72 -12.30 4.99
C GLU A 128 23.12 -13.29 3.99
N GLY A 129 23.22 -12.97 2.68
CA GLY A 129 22.74 -13.85 1.61
C GLY A 129 21.23 -13.79 1.33
N LEU A 130 20.46 -12.95 2.03
CA LEU A 130 19.07 -12.68 1.64
C LEU A 130 19.01 -12.08 0.23
N GLY A 131 18.02 -12.49 -0.56
CA GLY A 131 17.82 -11.97 -1.91
C GLY A 131 17.48 -10.49 -1.89
N GLU A 132 18.03 -9.70 -2.81
CA GLU A 132 17.71 -8.29 -2.98
C GLU A 132 17.08 -8.04 -4.34
N TRP A 133 15.80 -7.65 -4.33
CA TRP A 133 15.08 -7.34 -5.55
C TRP A 133 13.93 -6.38 -5.28
N THR A 134 13.77 -5.39 -6.14
CA THR A 134 12.61 -4.48 -6.17
C THR A 134 12.01 -4.47 -7.57
N PRO A 135 10.72 -4.13 -7.73
CA PRO A 135 10.14 -3.92 -9.05
C PRO A 135 11.01 -2.96 -9.89
N PRO A 136 11.34 -3.30 -11.15
CA PRO A 136 12.17 -2.46 -12.01
C PRO A 136 11.36 -1.29 -12.59
N ALA A 137 10.87 -0.42 -11.70
CA ALA A 137 10.08 0.77 -12.00
C ALA A 137 10.44 1.88 -10.99
N GLY A 138 10.01 3.12 -11.27
CA GLY A 138 10.30 4.28 -10.41
C GLY A 138 9.96 4.02 -8.94
N PHE A 139 8.73 3.55 -8.67
CA PHE A 139 8.29 3.27 -7.31
C PHE A 139 9.15 2.20 -6.62
N GLY A 140 9.62 1.18 -7.34
CA GLY A 140 10.45 0.12 -6.77
C GLY A 140 11.80 0.63 -6.29
N ALA A 141 12.36 1.63 -6.98
CA ALA A 141 13.61 2.29 -6.57
C ALA A 141 13.46 3.05 -5.24
N GLN A 142 12.23 3.38 -4.80
CA GLN A 142 11.98 4.08 -3.54
C GLN A 142 12.04 3.16 -2.31
N TYR A 143 12.18 1.85 -2.51
CA TYR A 143 12.19 0.87 -1.43
C TYR A 143 13.47 0.02 -1.44
N ARG A 144 13.80 -0.55 -0.28
CA ARG A 144 14.71 -1.68 -0.12
C ARG A 144 13.88 -2.91 0.19
N SER A 145 14.24 -4.04 -0.41
CA SER A 145 13.53 -5.30 -0.24
C SER A 145 14.52 -6.43 -0.02
N ARG A 146 14.38 -7.15 1.09
CA ARG A 146 15.22 -8.30 1.47
C ARG A 146 14.33 -9.54 1.58
N TRP A 147 14.53 -10.49 0.69
CA TRP A 147 13.63 -11.61 0.46
C TRP A 147 14.06 -12.82 1.27
N ILE A 148 13.17 -13.29 2.15
CA ILE A 148 13.34 -14.52 2.94
C ILE A 148 12.93 -15.72 2.09
N THR A 149 11.80 -15.60 1.41
CA THR A 149 11.35 -16.55 0.38
C THR A 149 11.98 -16.23 -0.97
N PRO A 150 12.01 -17.14 -1.95
CA PRO A 150 12.55 -16.86 -3.28
C PRO A 150 11.97 -15.59 -3.93
N MET A 151 12.87 -14.77 -4.49
CA MET A 151 12.53 -13.56 -5.24
C MET A 151 11.66 -13.89 -6.47
N PRO A 152 10.91 -12.91 -7.00
CA PRO A 152 10.23 -13.07 -8.28
C PRO A 152 11.24 -13.49 -9.35
N ARG A 153 10.97 -14.61 -10.02
CA ARG A 153 11.83 -15.21 -11.06
C ARG A 153 13.25 -15.57 -10.59
N ALA A 154 13.42 -15.91 -9.32
CA ALA A 154 14.65 -16.55 -8.88
C ALA A 154 14.98 -17.77 -9.76
N GLU A 155 16.26 -17.95 -10.08
CA GLU A 155 16.72 -19.15 -10.79
C GLU A 155 16.37 -20.40 -9.97
N GLY A 156 15.91 -21.46 -10.66
CA GLY A 156 15.53 -22.71 -9.99
C GLY A 156 14.26 -22.62 -9.13
N LEU A 157 13.45 -21.57 -9.27
CA LEU A 157 12.19 -21.42 -8.53
C LEU A 157 11.29 -22.66 -8.70
N ASP A 158 10.95 -23.33 -7.59
CA ASP A 158 9.97 -24.42 -7.58
C ASP A 158 8.55 -23.87 -7.78
N ARG A 159 8.09 -23.93 -9.04
CA ARG A 159 6.78 -23.44 -9.48
C ARG A 159 5.60 -24.25 -8.91
N THR A 160 5.84 -25.41 -8.29
CA THR A 160 4.78 -26.21 -7.67
C THR A 160 4.34 -25.63 -6.32
N LYS A 161 5.22 -24.91 -5.62
CA LYS A 161 4.95 -24.31 -4.31
C LYS A 161 3.91 -23.18 -4.37
N ALA A 162 3.25 -22.92 -3.25
CA ALA A 162 2.29 -21.82 -3.17
C ALA A 162 2.95 -20.49 -3.60
N ALA A 163 2.19 -19.63 -4.30
CA ALA A 163 2.66 -18.30 -4.68
C ALA A 163 2.55 -17.36 -3.47
N SER A 164 3.47 -17.57 -2.52
CA SER A 164 3.54 -16.84 -1.25
C SER A 164 4.93 -16.23 -1.08
N SER A 165 5.03 -15.12 -0.37
CA SER A 165 6.32 -14.49 -0.09
C SER A 165 6.40 -13.86 1.29
N LEU A 166 7.58 -13.95 1.89
CA LEU A 166 8.00 -13.16 3.04
C LEU A 166 9.16 -12.26 2.60
N VAL A 167 8.97 -10.95 2.73
CA VAL A 167 9.94 -9.95 2.30
C VAL A 167 10.00 -8.81 3.30
N TRP A 168 11.20 -8.48 3.78
CA TRP A 168 11.43 -7.26 4.54
C TRP A 168 11.45 -6.07 3.59
N GLN A 169 10.71 -5.02 3.92
CA GLN A 169 10.58 -3.80 3.11
C GLN A 169 10.88 -2.57 3.96
N GLN A 170 11.57 -1.60 3.37
CA GLN A 170 11.94 -0.36 4.02
C GLN A 170 11.94 0.79 3.02
N ASP A 171 11.60 1.99 3.47
CA ASP A 171 11.86 3.22 2.72
C ASP A 171 13.35 3.36 2.38
N ARG A 172 13.70 3.54 1.10
CA ARG A 172 15.11 3.70 0.72
C ARG A 172 15.72 5.00 1.23
N ALA A 173 14.92 6.06 1.35
CA ALA A 173 15.36 7.36 1.85
C ALA A 173 15.46 7.40 3.39
N GLY A 174 15.14 6.31 4.09
CA GLY A 174 15.23 6.22 5.54
C GLY A 174 14.21 7.09 6.28
N ARG A 175 13.09 7.44 5.64
CA ARG A 175 11.99 8.16 6.29
C ARG A 175 11.39 7.31 7.40
N ALA A 176 10.92 7.97 8.45
CA ALA A 176 10.13 7.27 9.47
C ALA A 176 8.81 6.82 8.86
N LEU A 177 8.39 5.61 9.24
CA LEU A 177 7.12 5.05 8.85
C LEU A 177 5.97 5.97 9.28
N ASP A 178 5.03 6.17 8.35
CA ASP A 178 3.75 6.80 8.62
C ASP A 178 2.61 5.94 8.01
N VAL A 179 1.37 6.33 8.29
CA VAL A 179 0.19 5.57 7.82
C VAL A 179 0.03 5.61 6.29
N LEU A 180 0.49 6.66 5.62
CA LEU A 180 0.44 6.77 4.16
C LEU A 180 1.48 5.87 3.51
N GLN A 181 2.64 5.71 4.15
CA GLN A 181 3.64 4.74 3.73
C GLN A 181 3.15 3.31 3.92
N LEU A 182 2.45 3.02 5.03
CA LEU A 182 1.75 1.73 5.19
C LEU A 182 0.73 1.48 4.08
N ALA A 183 -0.06 2.50 3.72
CA ALA A 183 -1.01 2.41 2.60
C ALA A 183 -0.29 2.13 1.26
N ALA A 184 0.87 2.74 1.04
CA ALA A 184 1.67 2.50 -0.17
C ALA A 184 2.32 1.11 -0.17
N MET A 185 2.87 0.66 0.96
CA MET A 185 3.49 -0.66 1.11
C MET A 185 2.47 -1.79 1.04
N ALA A 186 1.19 -1.53 1.33
CA ALA A 186 0.10 -2.49 1.19
C ALA A 186 -0.19 -2.92 -0.27
N ASP A 187 0.30 -2.18 -1.27
CA ASP A 187 0.26 -2.54 -2.70
C ASP A 187 1.66 -2.98 -3.22
N LEU A 188 2.69 -3.00 -2.35
CA LEU A 188 4.08 -3.32 -2.73
C LEU A 188 4.32 -4.83 -2.80
N ALA A 189 3.51 -5.52 -3.60
CA ALA A 189 3.61 -6.96 -3.83
C ALA A 189 3.66 -7.26 -5.34
N PRO A 190 4.69 -7.97 -5.84
CA PRO A 190 4.74 -8.37 -7.24
C PRO A 190 3.57 -9.29 -7.60
N PRO A 191 3.12 -9.31 -8.87
CA PRO A 191 2.02 -10.17 -9.31
C PRO A 191 2.29 -11.65 -9.04
N ARG A 192 1.37 -12.34 -8.36
CA ARG A 192 1.58 -13.73 -7.91
C ARG A 192 1.77 -14.72 -9.05
N VAL A 193 1.19 -14.43 -10.21
CA VAL A 193 1.35 -15.23 -11.44
C VAL A 193 2.82 -15.44 -11.81
N ILE A 194 3.73 -14.52 -11.43
CA ILE A 194 5.17 -14.62 -11.71
C ILE A 194 5.82 -15.84 -11.03
N TRP A 195 5.29 -16.32 -9.89
CA TRP A 195 5.80 -17.55 -9.25
C TRP A 195 5.39 -18.83 -9.99
N LYS A 196 4.42 -18.74 -10.89
CA LYS A 196 3.86 -19.87 -11.63
C LYS A 196 4.25 -19.88 -13.10
N ARG A 197 4.74 -18.76 -13.66
CA ARG A 197 5.11 -18.63 -15.09
C ARG A 197 6.50 -18.02 -15.33
N GLU A 198 7.13 -18.37 -16.45
CA GLU A 198 8.41 -17.77 -16.89
C GLU A 198 8.22 -16.38 -17.50
N ALA A 199 7.15 -16.20 -18.28
CA ALA A 199 6.87 -14.96 -18.97
C ALA A 199 6.53 -13.80 -18.03
N ILE A 200 6.75 -12.58 -18.53
CA ILE A 200 6.28 -11.36 -17.87
C ILE A 200 4.80 -11.17 -18.15
N SER A 201 3.98 -11.32 -17.12
CA SER A 201 2.58 -10.87 -17.17
C SER A 201 2.49 -9.43 -16.70
N GLY A 202 2.02 -8.56 -17.59
CA GLY A 202 1.49 -7.27 -17.16
C GLY A 202 0.28 -7.50 -16.26
N SER A 203 0.15 -6.69 -15.21
CA SER A 203 -0.97 -6.75 -14.29
C SER A 203 -1.40 -5.36 -13.86
N SER A 204 -2.68 -5.24 -13.53
CA SER A 204 -3.25 -4.01 -12.98
C SER A 204 -4.16 -4.36 -11.81
N THR A 205 -3.93 -3.70 -10.69
CA THR A 205 -4.86 -3.73 -9.55
C THR A 205 -6.22 -3.20 -9.99
N VAL A 206 -7.30 -3.89 -9.64
CA VAL A 206 -8.67 -3.47 -9.93
C VAL A 206 -9.32 -2.91 -8.67
N SER A 207 -9.14 -3.61 -7.54
CA SER A 207 -9.60 -3.18 -6.24
C SER A 207 -8.64 -3.60 -5.14
N MET A 208 -8.55 -2.80 -4.08
CA MET A 208 -7.73 -3.09 -2.91
C MET A 208 -8.40 -2.54 -1.65
N THR A 209 -8.42 -3.31 -0.57
CA THR A 209 -8.86 -2.85 0.76
C THR A 209 -7.76 -3.05 1.78
N THR A 210 -7.35 -1.97 2.43
CA THR A 210 -6.36 -1.96 3.51
C THR A 210 -7.04 -1.63 4.83
N HIS A 211 -6.82 -2.45 5.85
CA HIS A 211 -7.17 -2.19 7.24
C HIS A 211 -5.92 -1.78 8.01
N PHE A 212 -6.00 -0.65 8.71
CA PHE A 212 -4.91 -0.14 9.52
C PHE A 212 -5.13 -0.56 10.97
N HIS A 213 -4.23 -1.37 11.52
CA HIS A 213 -4.36 -1.91 12.88
C HIS A 213 -3.48 -1.15 13.85
N ALA A 214 -2.29 -0.74 13.40
CA ALA A 214 -1.25 -0.11 14.20
C ALA A 214 -1.77 1.10 14.99
N THR A 215 -1.33 1.17 16.23
CA THR A 215 -1.35 2.39 17.04
C THR A 215 -0.27 3.37 16.57
N LEU A 216 -0.40 4.64 16.96
CA LEU A 216 0.63 5.65 16.69
C LEU A 216 1.97 5.28 17.35
N ALA A 217 1.92 4.65 18.53
CA ALA A 217 3.12 4.21 19.24
C ALA A 217 3.84 3.09 18.48
N GLU A 218 3.12 2.11 17.93
CA GLU A 218 3.71 1.03 17.13
C GLU A 218 4.31 1.56 15.83
N ILE A 219 3.63 2.47 15.12
CA ILE A 219 4.19 3.13 13.93
C ILE A 219 5.47 3.89 14.29
N ALA A 220 5.44 4.68 15.37
CA ALA A 220 6.61 5.43 15.82
C ALA A 220 7.77 4.52 16.26
N ALA A 221 7.47 3.38 16.89
CA ALA A 221 8.46 2.40 17.34
C ALA A 221 9.17 1.72 16.15
N VAL A 222 8.50 1.51 15.01
CA VAL A 222 9.18 1.06 13.79
C VAL A 222 10.25 2.07 13.37
N GLY A 223 9.94 3.36 13.44
CA GLY A 223 10.83 4.41 12.96
C GLY A 223 11.11 4.22 11.47
N SER A 224 12.38 4.22 11.08
CA SER A 224 12.79 3.97 9.70
C SER A 224 13.21 2.52 9.44
N ARG A 225 12.93 1.57 10.35
CA ARG A 225 13.35 0.16 10.21
C ARG A 225 12.57 -0.57 9.12
N PHE A 226 13.03 -1.77 8.76
CA PHE A 226 12.27 -2.68 7.89
C PHE A 226 10.98 -3.13 8.57
N ILE A 227 9.93 -3.34 7.77
CA ILE A 227 8.71 -4.06 8.14
C ILE A 227 8.62 -5.36 7.33
N LEU A 228 7.99 -6.39 7.86
CA LEU A 228 7.81 -7.65 7.15
C LEU A 228 6.50 -7.62 6.37
N SER A 229 6.58 -7.87 5.06
CA SER A 229 5.43 -8.09 4.20
C SER A 229 5.27 -9.58 3.95
N GLU A 230 4.15 -10.12 4.45
CA GLU A 230 3.69 -11.48 4.24
C GLU A 230 2.56 -11.45 3.20
N VAL A 231 2.73 -12.15 2.09
CA VAL A 231 1.78 -12.13 0.98
C VAL A 231 1.44 -13.53 0.52
N HIS A 232 0.16 -13.81 0.34
CA HIS A 232 -0.36 -15.05 -0.24
C HIS A 232 -1.24 -14.79 -1.45
N CYS A 233 -1.18 -15.69 -2.43
CA CYS A 233 -2.19 -15.83 -3.48
C CYS A 233 -3.16 -16.94 -3.07
N ARG A 234 -4.46 -16.65 -2.97
CA ARG A 234 -5.46 -17.70 -2.73
C ARG A 234 -5.87 -18.34 -4.04
N ARG A 235 -6.03 -17.55 -5.11
CA ARG A 235 -6.45 -18.03 -6.43
C ARG A 235 -5.92 -17.15 -7.56
N CYS A 236 -5.57 -17.79 -8.68
CA CYS A 236 -5.20 -17.14 -9.93
C CYS A 236 -5.91 -17.89 -11.06
N GLU A 237 -6.98 -17.31 -11.61
CA GLU A 237 -7.81 -17.95 -12.64
C GLU A 237 -8.57 -16.91 -13.47
N GLY A 238 -8.82 -17.23 -14.75
CA GLY A 238 -9.67 -16.39 -15.61
C GLY A 238 -9.10 -15.01 -15.92
N GLY A 239 -7.77 -14.83 -15.84
CA GLY A 239 -7.12 -13.54 -16.03
C GLY A 239 -7.11 -12.65 -14.79
N TYR A 240 -7.45 -13.20 -13.61
CA TYR A 240 -7.39 -12.49 -12.33
C TYR A 240 -6.63 -13.28 -11.27
N PHE A 241 -6.03 -12.57 -10.33
CA PHE A 241 -5.48 -13.14 -9.11
C PHE A 241 -5.75 -12.23 -7.93
N ASP A 242 -5.54 -12.75 -6.73
CA ASP A 242 -5.66 -11.99 -5.51
C ASP A 242 -4.36 -11.92 -4.69
N HIS A 243 -4.28 -10.90 -3.85
CA HIS A 243 -3.34 -10.84 -2.73
C HIS A 243 -4.12 -10.83 -1.42
N GLU A 244 -3.68 -11.66 -0.49
CA GLU A 244 -3.88 -11.48 0.94
C GLU A 244 -2.54 -11.09 1.54
N LEU A 245 -2.44 -9.88 2.12
CA LEU A 245 -1.20 -9.30 2.61
C LEU A 245 -1.32 -8.88 4.08
N LYS A 246 -0.27 -9.14 4.85
CA LYS A 246 -0.08 -8.64 6.22
C LYS A 246 1.24 -7.88 6.30
N LEU A 247 1.20 -6.70 6.91
CA LEU A 247 2.38 -5.90 7.23
C LEU A 247 2.65 -5.99 8.73
N TRP A 248 3.84 -6.42 9.09
CA TRP A 248 4.26 -6.61 10.47
C TRP A 248 5.43 -5.68 10.81
N SER A 249 5.40 -5.13 12.02
CA SER A 249 6.60 -4.50 12.59
C SER A 249 7.69 -5.56 12.78
N PRO A 250 8.97 -5.17 12.85
CA PRO A 250 10.05 -6.10 13.15
C PRO A 250 9.92 -6.74 14.55
N ASP A 251 9.12 -6.13 15.44
CA ASP A 251 8.89 -6.61 16.81
C ASP A 251 7.61 -7.47 16.91
N GLY A 252 6.96 -7.82 15.79
CA GLY A 252 5.82 -8.75 15.75
C GLY A 252 4.42 -8.12 15.82
N ALA A 253 4.30 -6.80 16.00
CA ALA A 253 3.00 -6.12 15.93
C ALA A 253 2.41 -6.16 14.50
N LEU A 254 1.13 -6.52 14.36
CA LEU A 254 0.40 -6.46 13.09
C LEU A 254 0.04 -5.00 12.78
N LEU A 255 0.67 -4.41 11.76
CA LEU A 255 0.50 -3.00 11.44
C LEU A 255 -0.71 -2.75 10.53
N ALA A 256 -0.85 -3.56 9.49
CA ALA A 256 -1.93 -3.44 8.52
C ALA A 256 -2.18 -4.79 7.83
N THR A 257 -3.39 -4.96 7.29
CA THR A 257 -3.74 -6.06 6.40
C THR A 257 -4.34 -5.52 5.11
N SER A 258 -4.08 -6.16 3.98
CA SER A 258 -4.60 -5.76 2.68
C SER A 258 -5.15 -6.95 1.91
N GLU A 259 -6.29 -6.76 1.25
CA GLU A 259 -6.83 -7.68 0.28
C GLU A 259 -7.03 -6.99 -1.07
N GLN A 260 -6.54 -7.62 -2.14
CA GLN A 260 -6.50 -7.02 -3.46
C GLN A 260 -6.92 -8.03 -4.52
N VAL A 261 -7.63 -7.55 -5.54
CA VAL A 261 -7.83 -8.29 -6.80
C VAL A 261 -7.16 -7.52 -7.93
N ALA A 262 -6.43 -8.25 -8.76
CA ALA A 262 -5.74 -7.70 -9.92
C ALA A 262 -6.02 -8.53 -11.17
N ALA A 263 -6.16 -7.83 -12.29
CA ALA A 263 -6.16 -8.46 -13.60
C ALA A 263 -4.71 -8.72 -14.05
N TYR A 264 -4.50 -9.78 -14.80
CA TYR A 264 -3.23 -10.05 -15.49
C TYR A 264 -3.49 -10.54 -16.91
N ARG A 265 -2.49 -10.36 -17.77
CA ARG A 265 -2.51 -10.87 -19.15
C ARG A 265 -1.40 -11.90 -19.35
N ASP A 266 -1.69 -12.87 -20.20
CA ASP A 266 -0.75 -13.94 -20.51
C ASP A 266 0.39 -13.54 -21.44
#